data_AF-A0A357MB10-F1
#
_entry.id   AF-A0A357MB10-F1
#
_cell.length_a   1.000
_cell.length_b   1.000
_cell.length_c   1.000
_cell.angle_alpha   90.00
_cell.angle_beta   90.00
_cell.angle_gamma   90.00
#
_symmetry.space_group_name_H-M   'P 1'
#
loop_
_entity.id
_entity.type
_entity.pdbx_description
1 polymer ?
#
loop_
_entity_poly.entity_id
_entity_poly.type
_entity_poly.pdbx_seq_one_letter_code
_entity_poly.pdbx_strand_id
1 'polypeptide(L)' 'EILGLAENGEQAISFCEQDQPHVVLMDLNMPGMDGAEATKLIKQKWPEVRVLILTTFQETDMAVEALQNG' A
#
# COMPACT_ATOMS: atom_id res chain seq x y z
N GLU A 1 -5.58 -16.55 -5.50
CA GLU A 1 -4.99 -17.05 -4.24
C GLU A 1 -4.14 -15.95 -3.63
N ILE A 2 -3.97 -15.93 -2.31
CA ILE A 2 -3.12 -14.96 -1.61
C ILE A 2 -1.75 -15.62 -1.44
N LEU A 3 -0.70 -14.98 -1.96
CA LEU A 3 0.67 -15.51 -1.88
C LEU A 3 1.38 -15.15 -0.56
N GLY A 4 1.02 -14.01 0.05
CA GLY A 4 1.62 -13.56 1.30
C GLY A 4 0.97 -12.29 1.85
N LEU A 5 1.39 -11.90 3.04
CA LEU A 5 1.02 -10.65 3.72
C LEU A 5 2.29 -9.93 4.16
N ALA A 6 2.34 -8.63 3.98
CA ALA A 6 3.47 -7.78 4.37
C ALA A 6 3.02 -6.75 5.41
N GLU A 7 3.85 -6.50 6.40
CA GLU A 7 3.58 -5.51 7.47
C GLU A 7 4.20 -4.13 7.15
N ASN A 8 5.04 -4.04 6.13
CA ASN A 8 5.69 -2.80 5.66
C ASN A 8 6.12 -2.89 4.19
N GLY A 9 6.58 -1.77 3.64
CA GLY A 9 7.03 -1.66 2.26
C GLY A 9 8.21 -2.57 1.92
N GLU A 10 9.16 -2.78 2.83
CA GLU A 10 10.33 -3.64 2.59
C GLU A 10 9.91 -5.10 2.40
N GLN A 11 9.05 -5.63 3.27
CA GLN A 11 8.52 -6.99 3.15
C GLN A 11 7.73 -7.16 1.85
N ALA A 12 6.94 -6.16 1.46
CA ALA A 12 6.18 -6.19 0.21
C ALA A 12 7.10 -6.31 -1.02
N ILE A 13 8.26 -5.63 -1.01
CA ILE A 13 9.26 -5.76 -2.06
C ILE A 13 9.88 -7.16 -2.06
N SER A 14 10.23 -7.70 -0.89
CA SER A 14 10.78 -9.06 -0.79
C SER A 14 9.80 -10.13 -1.31
N PHE A 15 8.51 -10.00 -1.03
CA PHE A 15 7.48 -10.88 -1.61
C PHE A 15 7.40 -10.75 -3.13
N CYS A 16 7.53 -9.53 -3.66
CA CYS A 16 7.54 -9.33 -5.11
C CYS A 16 8.74 -10.02 -5.78
N GLU A 17 9.88 -10.06 -5.10
CA GLU A 17 11.09 -10.73 -5.58
C GLU A 17 10.97 -12.26 -5.53
N GLN A 18 10.41 -12.81 -4.46
CA GLN A 18 10.31 -14.26 -4.25
C GLN A 18 9.19 -14.90 -5.05
N ASP A 19 7.98 -14.32 -5.01
CA ASP A 19 6.75 -14.99 -5.47
C ASP A 19 6.16 -14.37 -6.75
N GLN A 20 6.70 -13.23 -7.21
CA GLN A 20 6.26 -12.51 -8.42
C GLN A 20 4.72 -12.40 -8.56
N PRO A 21 4.04 -11.76 -7.60
CA PRO A 21 2.59 -11.62 -7.62
C PRO A 21 2.13 -10.78 -8.81
N HIS A 22 1.00 -11.16 -9.42
CA HIS A 22 0.40 -10.37 -10.50
C HIS A 22 -0.25 -9.06 -10.00
N VAL A 23 -0.69 -9.06 -8.74
CA VAL A 23 -1.39 -7.94 -8.09
C VAL A 23 -0.92 -7.81 -6.65
N VAL A 24 -0.67 -6.57 -6.23
CA VAL A 24 -0.37 -6.19 -4.84
C VAL A 24 -1.44 -5.22 -4.37
N LEU A 25 -2.05 -5.52 -3.21
CA LEU A 25 -2.89 -4.59 -2.48
C LEU A 25 -2.00 -3.85 -1.47
N MET A 26 -1.89 -2.53 -1.60
CA MET A 26 -0.91 -1.72 -0.87
C MET A 26 -1.59 -0.67 0.00
N ASP A 27 -1.29 -0.64 1.29
CA ASP A 27 -1.66 0.48 2.17
C ASP A 27 -0.59 1.59 2.04
N LEU A 28 -1.02 2.86 2.00
CA LEU A 28 -0.08 3.98 2.01
C LEU A 28 0.54 4.21 3.39
N ASN A 29 -0.22 3.96 4.46
CA ASN A 29 0.17 4.25 5.83
C ASN A 29 0.75 3.01 6.49
N MET A 30 2.01 2.71 6.20
CA MET A 30 2.76 1.60 6.81
C MET A 30 3.92 2.11 7.68
N PRO A 31 4.27 1.39 8.76
CA PRO A 31 5.47 1.71 9.54
C PRO A 31 6.75 1.38 8.74
N GLY A 32 7.77 2.23 8.84
CA GLY A 32 9.02 2.04 8.10
C GLY A 32 8.92 2.62 6.69
N MET A 33 9.16 1.79 5.66
CA MET A 33 8.89 2.20 4.27
C MET A 33 7.39 2.28 4.01
N ASP A 34 6.96 3.46 3.57
CA ASP A 34 5.56 3.71 3.23
C ASP A 34 5.14 3.01 1.93
N GLY A 35 3.83 2.89 1.72
CA GLY A 35 3.30 2.22 0.54
C GLY A 35 3.54 2.96 -0.77
N ALA A 36 3.74 4.28 -0.72
CA ALA A 36 3.99 5.06 -1.93
C ALA A 36 5.40 4.79 -2.47
N GLU A 37 6.40 4.79 -1.59
CA GLU A 37 7.78 4.43 -1.92
C GLU A 37 7.87 2.96 -2.35
N ALA A 38 7.23 2.04 -1.62
CA ALA A 38 7.18 0.64 -1.98
C ALA A 38 6.54 0.43 -3.38
N THR A 39 5.40 1.08 -3.65
CA THR A 39 4.74 1.03 -4.97
C THR A 39 5.65 1.51 -6.08
N LYS A 40 6.37 2.61 -5.86
CA LYS A 40 7.31 3.16 -6.85
C LYS A 40 8.42 2.17 -7.16
N LEU A 41 9.04 1.57 -6.14
CA LEU A 41 10.12 0.60 -6.31
C LEU A 41 9.62 -0.69 -7.00
N ILE A 42 8.46 -1.20 -6.59
CA ILE A 42 7.83 -2.37 -7.20
C ILE A 42 7.58 -2.12 -8.68
N LYS A 43 7.01 -0.96 -9.05
CA LYS A 43 6.75 -0.62 -10.45
C LYS A 43 8.01 -0.41 -11.29
N GLN A 44 9.10 0.06 -10.69
CA GLN A 44 10.38 0.20 -11.38
C GLN A 44 11.03 -1.16 -11.67
N LYS A 45 11.01 -2.08 -10.70
CA LYS A 45 11.63 -3.40 -10.83
C LYS A 45 10.76 -4.40 -11.59
N TRP A 46 9.44 -4.36 -11.38
CA TRP A 46 8.46 -5.26 -11.97
C TRP A 46 7.27 -4.46 -12.54
N PRO A 47 7.41 -3.88 -13.75
CA PRO A 47 6.38 -3.02 -14.34
C PRO A 47 5.01 -3.71 -14.51
N GLU A 48 5.02 -5.02 -14.73
CA GLU A 48 3.84 -5.87 -14.93
C GLU A 48 3.00 -6.07 -13.65
N VAL A 49 3.60 -5.92 -12.46
CA VAL A 49 2.89 -6.07 -11.19
C VAL A 49 1.88 -4.94 -11.06
N ARG A 50 0.60 -5.26 -10.92
CA ARG A 50 -0.46 -4.26 -10.73
C ARG A 50 -0.57 -3.92 -9.25
N VAL A 51 -0.51 -2.64 -8.91
CA VAL A 51 -0.64 -2.19 -7.52
C VAL A 51 -1.98 -1.48 -7.35
N LEU A 52 -2.79 -1.97 -6.41
CA LEU A 52 -4.03 -1.33 -5.98
C LEU A 52 -3.79 -0.67 -4.64
N ILE A 53 -3.94 0.65 -4.59
CA ILE A 53 -3.71 1.42 -3.37
C ILE A 53 -4.99 1.42 -2.53
N LEU A 54 -4.85 1.08 -1.24
CA LEU A 54 -5.84 1.31 -0.20
C LEU A 54 -5.64 2.71 0.36
N THR A 55 -6.63 3.58 0.17
CA THR A 55 -6.66 4.89 0.80
C THR A 55 -7.65 4.83 1.97
N THR A 56 -7.19 5.04 3.20
CA THR A 56 -8.08 5.35 4.30
C THR A 56 -8.55 6.79 4.14
N PHE A 57 -9.85 6.98 3.88
CA PHE A 57 -10.49 8.30 3.75
C PHE A 57 -10.65 9.01 5.11
N GLN A 58 -9.61 9.02 5.96
CA GLN A 58 -9.75 9.54 7.32
C GLN A 58 -9.83 11.08 7.38
N GLU A 59 -9.25 11.80 6.43
CA GLU A 59 -9.24 13.28 6.47
C GLU A 59 -10.61 13.91 6.18
N THR A 60 -11.41 13.30 5.28
CA THR A 60 -12.75 13.82 4.97
C THR A 60 -13.72 13.58 6.13
N ASP A 61 -13.63 12.42 6.77
CA ASP A 61 -14.50 12.07 7.89
C ASP A 61 -14.21 12.97 9.11
N MET A 62 -12.94 13.23 9.44
CA MET A 62 -12.57 14.14 10.54
C MET A 62 -13.06 15.57 10.31
N ALA A 63 -12.97 16.09 9.07
CA ALA A 63 -13.46 17.43 8.75
C ALA A 63 -14.99 17.54 8.89
N VAL A 64 -15.73 16.50 8.47
CA VAL A 64 -17.18 16.43 8.63
C VAL A 64 -17.57 16.34 10.10
N GLU A 65 -16.87 15.53 10.89
CA GLU A 65 -17.13 15.36 12.32
C GLU A 65 -16.86 16.65 13.10
N ALA A 66 -15.80 17.39 12.76
CA ALA A 66 -15.49 18.69 13.35
C ALA A 66 -16.53 19.77 13.01
N LEU A 67 -17.07 19.76 11.78
CA LEU A 67 -18.15 20.66 11.36
C LEU A 67 -19.49 20.34 12.03
N GLN A 68 -19.77 19.06 12.34
CA GLN A 68 -21.01 18.64 12.99
C GLN A 68 -21.03 18.87 14.51
N ASN A 69 -19.86 18.93 15.14
CA ASN A 69 -19.71 19.12 16.59
C ASN A 69 -19.23 20.53 16.98
N GLY A 70 -19.18 21.47 16.03
CA GLY A 70 -18.79 22.87 16.22
C GLY A 70 -19.98 23.83 16.32
#